data_AF-A0A7X7Q7H0-F1
#
_entry.id   AF-A0A7X7Q7H0-F1
#
_cell.length_a   1.000
_cell.length_b   1.000
_cell.length_c   1.000
_cell.angle_alpha   90.00
_cell.angle_beta   90.00
_cell.angle_gamma   90.00
#
_symmetry.space_group_name_H-M   'P 1'
#
loop_
_entity.id
_entity.type
_entity.pdbx_description
1 polymer ?
#
loop_
_entity_poly.entity_id
_entity_poly.type
_entity_poly.pdbx_seq_one_letter_code
_entity_poly.pdbx_strand_id
1 'polypeptide(L)'
;MHIARRCLLLGALATPTFLSSCFRGKVHEEFLEVLRSDELADVDLLGLTLTNAEESGYENTLGKPSYAEVRHRFALGDAEAEQVLADAVAAAEAAGWRADGPVNEALLAWGGSKDEPPRICSLSINDQRDQLSVRLINRETP
;
A
#
# COMPACT_ATOMS: atom_id res chain seq x y z
N MET A 1 17.18 48.57 -32.11
CA MET A 1 16.17 48.83 -31.07
C MET A 1 15.08 47.78 -31.17
N HIS A 2 14.76 47.14 -30.03
CA HIS A 2 13.58 46.30 -29.75
C HIS A 2 13.54 44.88 -30.37
N ILE A 3 13.09 43.82 -29.71
CA ILE A 3 13.00 43.36 -28.31
C ILE A 3 12.73 41.85 -28.43
N ALA A 4 13.29 41.07 -27.50
CA ALA A 4 13.14 39.63 -27.41
C ALA A 4 11.69 39.15 -27.29
N ARG A 5 11.39 37.97 -27.84
CA ARG A 5 10.39 37.06 -27.27
C ARG A 5 10.93 35.62 -27.26
N ARG A 6 11.33 35.23 -26.04
CA ARG A 6 11.49 33.84 -25.59
C ARG A 6 10.17 33.10 -25.80
N CYS A 7 10.20 31.96 -26.50
CA CYS A 7 9.19 30.92 -26.33
C CYS A 7 9.86 29.78 -25.56
N LEU A 8 9.31 29.51 -24.39
CA LEU A 8 9.72 28.51 -23.43
C LEU A 8 9.71 27.10 -24.05
N LEU A 9 10.78 26.36 -23.79
CA LEU A 9 10.85 24.91 -23.89
C LEU A 9 9.84 24.31 -22.90
N LEU A 10 8.80 23.67 -23.43
CA LEU A 10 7.96 22.77 -22.62
C LEU A 10 8.78 21.51 -22.34
N GLY A 11 9.16 21.33 -21.08
CA GLY A 11 9.68 20.06 -20.57
C GLY A 11 8.57 19.02 -20.57
N ALA A 12 8.72 18.00 -21.42
CA ALA A 12 7.93 16.77 -21.32
C ALA A 12 8.50 15.94 -20.17
N LEU A 13 7.91 16.06 -18.99
CA LEU A 13 8.10 15.08 -17.91
C LEU A 13 7.34 13.81 -18.30
N ALA A 14 8.08 12.77 -18.64
CA ALA A 14 7.56 11.43 -18.82
C ALA A 14 7.07 10.92 -17.45
N THR A 15 5.75 10.88 -17.26
CA THR A 15 5.12 10.15 -16.16
C THR A 15 5.35 8.66 -16.38
N PRO A 16 5.83 7.89 -15.38
CA PRO A 16 5.91 6.45 -15.49
C PRO A 16 4.48 5.90 -15.58
N THR A 17 4.19 5.25 -16.71
CA THR A 17 2.95 4.52 -16.93
C THR A 17 2.94 3.34 -15.97
N PHE A 18 2.23 3.47 -14.84
CA PHE A 18 1.93 2.33 -13.99
C PHE A 18 1.13 1.31 -14.81
N LEU A 19 1.59 0.05 -14.75
CA LEU A 19 0.98 -1.08 -15.41
C LEU A 19 -0.43 -1.29 -14.83
N SER A 20 -1.43 -0.73 -15.50
CA SER A 20 -2.85 -1.01 -15.25
C SER A 20 -3.11 -2.46 -15.61
N SER A 21 -3.24 -3.32 -14.60
CA SER A 21 -3.70 -4.69 -14.78
C SER A 21 -5.21 -4.66 -15.02
N CYS A 22 -5.64 -5.28 -16.13
CA CYS A 22 -7.03 -5.35 -16.54
C CYS A 22 -7.85 -6.23 -15.59
N PHE A 23 -8.54 -5.65 -14.62
CA PHE A 23 -9.62 -6.33 -13.89
C PHE A 23 -10.98 -5.76 -14.30
N ARG A 24 -11.90 -6.64 -14.70
CA ARG A 24 -13.23 -6.30 -15.26
C ARG A 24 -14.33 -6.62 -14.26
N GLY A 25 -14.34 -5.89 -13.15
CA GLY A 25 -15.47 -5.66 -12.24
C GLY A 25 -15.46 -4.17 -11.89
N LYS A 26 -16.58 -3.52 -11.55
CA LYS A 26 -16.50 -2.11 -11.18
C LYS A 26 -15.89 -2.04 -9.78
N VAL A 27 -14.59 -1.78 -9.71
CA VAL A 27 -13.94 -1.46 -8.44
C VAL A 27 -14.67 -0.26 -7.84
N HIS A 28 -14.94 -0.28 -6.53
CA HIS A 28 -15.22 0.94 -5.78
C HIS A 28 -13.93 1.74 -5.76
N GLU A 29 -13.69 2.49 -6.84
CA GLU A 29 -12.45 3.25 -7.05
C GLU A 29 -12.20 4.18 -5.86
N GLU A 30 -13.28 4.71 -5.26
CA GLU A 30 -13.22 5.51 -4.03
C GLU A 30 -12.57 4.77 -2.85
N PHE A 31 -12.72 3.44 -2.76
CA PHE A 31 -12.08 2.67 -1.69
C PHE A 31 -10.62 2.44 -1.97
N LEU A 32 -10.26 2.23 -3.23
CA LEU A 32 -8.89 2.04 -3.65
C LEU A 32 -8.10 3.34 -3.56
N GLU A 33 -8.69 4.48 -3.90
CA GLU A 33 -8.10 5.82 -3.73
C GLU A 33 -7.73 6.11 -2.28
N VAL A 34 -8.62 5.76 -1.34
CA VAL A 34 -8.35 5.87 0.10
C VAL A 34 -7.11 5.04 0.50
N LEU A 35 -6.98 3.82 -0.04
CA LEU A 35 -5.83 2.95 0.27
C LEU A 35 -4.54 3.48 -0.34
N ARG A 36 -4.56 3.93 -1.60
CA ARG A 36 -3.41 4.52 -2.30
C ARG A 36 -2.91 5.81 -1.66
N SER A 37 -3.81 6.53 -0.99
CA SER A 37 -3.47 7.76 -0.26
C SER A 37 -2.86 7.48 1.13
N ASP A 38 -2.85 6.21 1.58
CA ASP A 38 -2.24 5.84 2.85
C ASP A 38 -0.72 5.72 2.69
N GLU A 39 0.04 6.30 3.62
CA GLU A 39 1.51 6.24 3.61
C GLU A 39 2.04 4.80 3.67
N LEU A 40 1.28 3.88 4.27
CA LEU A 40 1.64 2.46 4.31
C LEU A 40 1.50 1.76 2.94
N ALA A 41 0.82 2.39 1.98
CA ALA A 41 0.74 1.95 0.59
C ALA A 41 1.89 2.51 -0.28
N ASP A 42 2.84 3.26 0.28
CA ASP A 42 3.95 3.79 -0.51
C ASP A 42 4.77 2.66 -1.16
N VAL A 43 5.21 2.88 -2.39
CA VAL A 43 6.06 1.96 -3.16
C VAL A 43 7.52 2.04 -2.72
N ASP A 44 7.92 3.07 -1.98
CA ASP A 44 9.26 3.26 -1.40
C ASP A 44 9.27 3.10 0.13
N LEU A 45 8.36 2.27 0.65
CA LEU A 45 8.22 2.03 2.09
C LEU A 45 9.55 1.55 2.70
N LEU A 46 10.05 2.31 3.69
CA LEU A 46 11.31 2.06 4.41
C LEU A 46 12.56 2.02 3.51
N GLY A 47 12.50 2.53 2.27
CA GLY A 47 13.58 2.41 1.30
C GLY A 47 13.82 0.98 0.81
N LEU A 48 12.87 0.07 1.02
CA LEU A 48 12.94 -1.31 0.57
C LEU A 48 12.59 -1.41 -0.91
N THR A 49 13.16 -2.40 -1.60
CA THR A 49 12.88 -2.62 -3.02
C THR A 49 11.52 -3.30 -3.21
N LEU A 50 10.56 -2.59 -3.81
CA LEU A 50 9.28 -3.18 -4.22
C LEU A 50 9.48 -4.26 -5.28
N THR A 51 8.98 -5.46 -5.00
CA THR A 51 9.05 -6.62 -5.91
C THR A 51 7.71 -6.92 -6.60
N ASN A 52 6.60 -6.55 -5.96
CA ASN A 52 5.27 -6.78 -6.49
C ASN A 52 4.27 -5.81 -5.84
N ALA A 53 3.42 -5.23 -6.68
CA ALA A 53 2.27 -4.44 -6.26
C ALA A 53 1.00 -4.99 -6.93
N GLU A 54 -0.01 -5.24 -6.12
CA GLU A 54 -1.29 -5.79 -6.54
C GLU A 54 -2.42 -4.94 -5.94
N GLU A 55 -3.40 -4.62 -6.75
CA GLU A 55 -4.61 -3.92 -6.35
C GLU A 55 -5.82 -4.73 -6.78
N SER A 56 -6.82 -4.82 -5.91
CA SER A 56 -8.05 -5.53 -6.24
C SER A 56 -9.25 -4.84 -5.60
N GLY A 57 -10.41 -5.00 -6.25
CA GLY A 57 -11.69 -4.50 -5.76
C GLY A 57 -12.77 -5.54 -5.98
N TYR A 58 -13.68 -5.63 -5.03
CA TYR A 58 -14.78 -6.57 -5.01
C TYR A 58 -16.10 -5.81 -4.80
N GLU A 59 -17.02 -5.99 -5.73
CA GLU A 59 -18.40 -5.50 -5.60
C GLU A 59 -19.25 -6.46 -4.78
N ASN A 60 -20.26 -5.90 -4.10
CA ASN A 60 -21.31 -6.67 -3.45
C ASN A 60 -21.95 -7.65 -4.44
N THR A 61 -21.59 -8.92 -4.27
CA THR A 61 -22.26 -10.05 -4.91
C THR A 61 -22.88 -10.89 -3.81
N LEU A 62 -24.21 -11.02 -3.84
CA LEU A 62 -24.99 -11.92 -3.00
C LEU A 62 -24.79 -11.69 -1.48
N GLY A 63 -24.74 -10.43 -1.03
CA GLY A 63 -24.69 -10.08 0.40
C GLY A 63 -23.29 -10.13 1.02
N LYS A 64 -22.24 -10.20 0.21
CA LYS A 64 -20.86 -9.98 0.67
C LYS A 64 -20.56 -8.47 0.70
N PRO A 65 -19.82 -7.96 1.70
CA PRO A 65 -19.45 -6.55 1.75
C PRO A 65 -18.54 -6.18 0.56
N SER A 66 -18.71 -4.96 0.03
CA SER A 66 -17.79 -4.39 -0.94
C SER A 66 -16.46 -4.06 -0.26
N TYR A 67 -15.33 -4.33 -0.94
CA TYR A 67 -14.01 -3.97 -0.44
C TYR A 67 -12.99 -3.73 -1.55
N ALA A 68 -11.98 -2.93 -1.25
CA ALA A 68 -10.76 -2.81 -2.02
C ALA A 68 -9.57 -3.31 -1.20
N GLU A 69 -8.52 -3.76 -1.88
CA GLU A 69 -7.28 -4.23 -1.30
C GLU A 69 -6.08 -3.71 -2.09
N VAL A 70 -5.07 -3.23 -1.37
CA VAL A 70 -3.71 -2.98 -1.87
C VAL A 70 -2.79 -3.99 -1.20
N ARG A 71 -1.95 -4.66 -2.00
CA ARG A 71 -0.94 -5.60 -1.50
C ARG A 71 0.40 -5.31 -2.15
N HIS A 72 1.36 -4.90 -1.33
CA HIS A 72 2.73 -4.65 -1.74
C HIS A 72 3.67 -5.69 -1.10
N ARG A 73 4.68 -6.12 -1.85
CA ARG A 73 5.73 -7.01 -1.37
C ARG A 73 7.09 -6.39 -1.63
N PHE A 74 7.90 -6.28 -0.59
CA PHE A 74 9.22 -5.66 -0.62
C PHE A 74 10.28 -6.71 -0.31
N ALA A 75 11.40 -6.69 -1.01
CA ALA A 75 12.56 -7.52 -0.68
C ALA A 75 13.25 -6.97 0.57
N LEU A 76 13.65 -7.84 1.49
CA LEU A 76 14.40 -7.44 2.70
C LEU A 76 15.88 -7.19 2.38
N GLY A 77 16.45 -7.98 1.46
CA GLY A 77 17.85 -7.86 1.08
C GLY A 77 18.75 -8.42 2.19
N ASP A 78 19.67 -7.60 2.72
CA ASP A 78 20.55 -7.99 3.83
C ASP A 78 20.00 -7.52 5.19
N ALA A 79 18.79 -6.95 5.23
CA ALA A 79 18.21 -6.42 6.46
C ALA A 79 17.61 -7.55 7.33
N GLU A 80 17.78 -7.44 8.65
CA GLU A 80 17.23 -8.41 9.60
C GLU A 80 15.69 -8.34 9.63
N ALA A 81 15.04 -9.50 9.50
CA ALA A 81 13.59 -9.62 9.36
C ALA A 81 12.81 -9.00 10.53
N GLU A 82 13.25 -9.24 11.77
CA GLU A 82 12.65 -8.69 12.97
C GLU A 82 12.74 -7.15 13.01
N GLN A 83 13.88 -6.61 12.59
CA GLN A 83 14.10 -5.16 12.54
C GLN A 83 13.21 -4.51 11.47
N VAL A 84 13.14 -5.11 10.27
CA VAL A 84 12.26 -4.62 9.20
C VAL A 84 10.80 -4.65 9.63
N LEU A 85 10.36 -5.70 10.32
CA LEU A 85 9.01 -5.76 10.85
C LEU A 85 8.76 -4.66 11.89
N ALA A 86 9.69 -4.45 12.82
CA ALA A 86 9.57 -3.41 13.83
C ALA A 86 9.49 -2.01 13.20
N ASP A 87 10.31 -1.73 12.19
CA ASP A 87 10.29 -0.46 11.46
C ASP A 87 8.99 -0.28 10.66
N ALA A 88 8.47 -1.35 10.06
CA ALA A 88 7.18 -1.33 9.37
C ALA A 88 6.00 -1.08 10.32
N VAL A 89 6.04 -1.67 11.52
CA VAL A 89 5.05 -1.39 12.58
C VAL A 89 5.12 0.06 13.02
N ALA A 90 6.32 0.59 13.26
CA ALA A 90 6.50 2.00 13.62
C ALA A 90 5.99 2.95 12.52
N ALA A 91 6.24 2.63 11.24
CA ALA A 91 5.70 3.38 10.11
C ALA A 91 4.16 3.33 10.07
N ALA A 92 3.56 2.15 10.31
CA ALA A 92 2.11 2.02 10.38
C ALA A 92 1.51 2.85 11.53
N GLU A 93 2.10 2.79 12.72
CA GLU A 93 1.66 3.59 13.87
C GLU A 93 1.80 5.10 13.59
N ALA A 94 2.90 5.52 12.96
CA ALA A 94 3.10 6.91 12.53
C ALA A 94 2.06 7.38 11.51
N ALA A 95 1.66 6.50 10.59
CA ALA A 95 0.58 6.72 9.63
C ALA A 95 -0.82 6.64 10.29
N GLY A 96 -0.91 6.46 11.61
CA GLY A 96 -2.15 6.48 12.39
C GLY A 96 -2.91 5.15 12.41
N TRP A 97 -2.26 4.03 12.09
CA TRP A 97 -2.82 2.70 12.29
C TRP A 97 -2.78 2.33 13.77
N ARG A 98 -3.91 1.85 14.32
CA ARG A 98 -3.98 1.38 15.70
C ARG A 98 -3.75 -0.12 15.72
N ALA A 99 -2.89 -0.59 16.62
CA ALA A 99 -2.65 -2.01 16.79
C ALA A 99 -3.94 -2.76 17.18
N ASP A 100 -4.20 -3.88 16.49
CA ASP A 100 -5.27 -4.82 16.86
C ASP A 100 -4.81 -5.81 17.94
N GLY A 101 -3.50 -5.85 18.21
CA GLY A 101 -2.84 -6.68 19.21
C GLY A 101 -1.32 -6.48 19.20
N PRO A 102 -0.57 -7.19 20.07
CA PRO A 102 0.88 -7.15 20.03
C PRO A 102 1.43 -7.81 18.75
N VAL A 103 2.69 -7.51 18.41
CA VAL A 103 3.43 -8.22 17.37
C VAL A 103 3.45 -9.72 17.68
N ASN A 104 3.13 -10.55 16.69
CA ASN A 104 3.30 -11.99 16.78
C ASN A 104 4.72 -12.35 16.33
N GLU A 105 5.62 -12.49 17.30
CA GLU A 105 7.04 -12.80 17.06
C GLU A 105 7.23 -14.16 16.36
N ALA A 106 6.39 -15.16 16.65
CA ALA A 106 6.50 -16.48 16.06
C ALA A 106 6.09 -16.51 14.57
N LEU A 107 5.21 -15.60 14.16
CA LEU A 107 4.77 -15.47 12.76
C LEU A 107 5.40 -14.27 12.05
N LEU A 108 6.24 -13.49 12.75
CA LEU A 108 6.77 -12.20 12.29
C LEU A 108 5.68 -11.35 11.64
N ALA A 109 4.57 -11.15 12.36
CA ALA A 109 3.39 -10.50 11.83
C ALA A 109 2.76 -9.51 12.81
N TRP A 110 2.12 -8.48 12.26
CA TRP A 110 1.38 -7.48 13.00
C TRP A 110 0.13 -7.03 12.21
N GLY A 111 -0.91 -6.64 12.92
CA GLY A 111 -2.17 -6.18 12.34
C GLY A 111 -2.66 -4.92 13.05
N GLY A 112 -3.34 -4.08 12.27
CA GLY A 112 -3.91 -2.85 12.78
C GLY A 112 -5.14 -2.39 12.01
N SER A 113 -5.83 -1.41 12.60
CA SER A 113 -7.09 -0.89 12.08
C SER A 113 -7.16 0.64 12.13
N LYS A 114 -7.99 1.20 11.24
CA LYS A 114 -8.46 2.60 11.28
C LYS A 114 -9.99 2.59 11.22
N ASP A 115 -10.63 3.49 11.95
CA ASP A 115 -12.09 3.49 12.09
C ASP A 115 -12.79 4.27 10.97
N GLU A 116 -12.18 5.35 10.43
CA GLU A 116 -12.82 6.23 9.45
C GLU A 116 -11.87 6.62 8.31
N PRO A 117 -12.17 6.24 7.05
CA PRO A 117 -13.01 5.10 6.72
C PRO A 117 -12.43 3.79 7.33
N PRO A 118 -13.28 2.78 7.59
CA PRO A 118 -12.86 1.52 8.18
C PRO A 118 -11.84 0.80 7.31
N ARG A 119 -10.65 0.59 7.87
CA ARG A 119 -9.55 -0.08 7.18
C ARG A 119 -8.84 -1.05 8.09
N ILE A 120 -8.26 -2.09 7.49
CA ILE A 120 -7.42 -3.08 8.17
C ILE A 120 -6.10 -3.17 7.43
N CYS A 121 -5.00 -3.20 8.17
CA CYS A 121 -3.67 -3.49 7.65
C CYS A 121 -3.15 -4.82 8.20
N SER A 122 -2.28 -5.47 7.44
CA SER A 122 -1.50 -6.62 7.87
C SER A 122 -0.08 -6.47 7.36
N LEU A 123 0.88 -6.56 8.28
CA LEU A 123 2.31 -6.57 8.03
C LEU A 123 2.82 -7.97 8.38
N SER A 124 3.59 -8.59 7.50
CA SER A 124 4.18 -9.90 7.79
C SER A 124 5.46 -10.15 7.00
N ILE A 125 6.42 -10.81 7.63
CA ILE A 125 7.60 -11.33 6.94
C ILE A 125 7.29 -12.72 6.37
N ASN A 126 7.65 -12.92 5.11
CA ASN A 126 7.78 -14.24 4.50
C ASN A 126 9.26 -14.61 4.49
N ASP A 127 9.68 -15.42 5.47
CA ASP A 127 11.06 -15.89 5.65
C ASP A 127 11.59 -16.66 4.44
N GLN A 128 10.75 -17.51 3.82
CA GLN A 128 11.14 -18.32 2.66
C GLN A 128 11.43 -17.51 1.41
N ARG A 129 10.85 -16.32 1.31
CA ARG A 129 10.97 -15.44 0.13
C ARG A 129 11.76 -14.18 0.41
N ASP A 130 12.25 -14.01 1.63
CA ASP A 130 12.95 -12.81 2.07
C ASP A 130 12.14 -11.54 1.75
N GLN A 131 10.86 -11.52 2.17
CA GLN A 131 9.92 -10.48 1.78
C GLN A 131 9.12 -9.92 2.95
N LEU A 132 9.00 -8.60 3.01
CA LEU A 132 7.93 -7.92 3.75
C LEU A 132 6.68 -7.87 2.88
N SER A 133 5.56 -8.37 3.41
CA SER A 133 4.25 -8.21 2.81
C SER A 133 3.46 -7.15 3.58
N VAL A 134 2.95 -6.17 2.84
CA VAL A 134 2.06 -5.12 3.33
C VAL A 134 0.73 -5.30 2.63
N ARG A 135 -0.34 -5.44 3.42
CA ARG A 135 -1.69 -5.62 2.90
C ARG A 135 -2.64 -4.66 3.57
N LEU A 136 -3.32 -3.84 2.79
CA LEU A 136 -4.33 -2.90 3.26
C LEU A 136 -5.69 -3.27 2.66
N ILE A 137 -6.74 -3.21 3.47
CA ILE A 137 -8.12 -3.44 3.05
C ILE A 137 -8.96 -2.23 3.46
N ASN A 138 -9.77 -1.73 2.54
CA ASN A 138 -10.84 -0.78 2.83
C ASN A 138 -12.16 -1.48 2.49
N ARG A 139 -13.09 -1.53 3.45
CA ARG A 139 -14.35 -2.26 3.29
C ARG A 139 -15.50 -1.43 3.81
N GLU A 140 -16.68 -1.66 3.25
CA GLU A 140 -17.92 -1.19 3.88
C GLU A 140 -18.08 -1.85 5.26
N THR A 141 -18.44 -1.05 6.25
CA THR A 141 -19.01 -1.59 7.50
C THR A 141 -20.38 -2.18 7.16
N PRO A 142 -20.70 -3.41 7.56
CA PRO A 142 -22.04 -3.98 7.40
C PRO A 142 -23.10 -3.19 8.17
#